data_AF-A0A9W4T908-F1
#
_entry.id   AF-A0A9W4T908-F1
#
_cell.length_a   1.000
_cell.length_b   1.000
_cell.length_c   1.000
_cell.angle_alpha   90.00
_cell.angle_beta   90.00
_cell.angle_gamma   90.00
#
_symmetry.space_group_name_H-M   'P 1'
#
loop_
_entity.id
_entity.type
_entity.pdbx_description
1 polymer ?
#
loop_
_entity_poly.entity_id
_entity_poly.type
_entity_poly.pdbx_seq_one_letter_code
_entity_poly.pdbx_strand_id
1 'polypeptide(L)'
;DLDQFLYQFNEATIELSSQKYPTIAHSRVILLAIKKDLEINYDNDYLLNDVVKTMLVKFNEYYDKLEETSHIAAFLDPRYKKYCFPEMISYEIQLPIRSLLEQQQQQGVPIISTKKVSSFLKKLKGTTSVIINEDDE
;
A
#
# COMPACT_ATOMS: atom_id res chain seq x y z
N ASP A 1 22.07 9.85 -19.98
CA ASP A 1 21.92 10.02 -18.52
C ASP A 1 20.56 10.62 -18.19
N LEU A 2 20.31 11.88 -18.56
CA LEU A 2 19.02 12.54 -18.34
C LEU A 2 17.83 11.89 -19.09
N ASP A 3 18.00 11.54 -20.37
CA ASP A 3 16.90 10.96 -21.16
C ASP A 3 16.43 9.61 -20.58
N GLN A 4 17.37 8.81 -20.10
CA GLN A 4 17.07 7.53 -19.45
C GLN A 4 16.34 7.74 -18.13
N PHE A 5 16.78 8.72 -17.33
CA PHE A 5 16.11 9.10 -16.10
C PHE A 5 14.67 9.54 -16.38
N LEU A 6 14.46 10.50 -17.28
CA LEU A 6 13.13 11.01 -17.63
C LEU A 6 12.23 9.94 -18.24
N TYR A 7 12.80 8.99 -19.00
CA TYR A 7 12.06 7.87 -19.56
C TYR A 7 11.40 7.01 -18.48
N GLN A 8 12.09 6.73 -17.36
CA GLN A 8 11.51 5.96 -16.26
C GLN A 8 10.29 6.66 -15.63
N PHE A 9 10.35 7.99 -15.46
CA PHE A 9 9.20 8.76 -14.96
C PHE A 9 8.04 8.81 -15.95
N ASN A 10 8.34 8.85 -17.25
CA ASN A 10 7.32 8.79 -18.28
C ASN A 10 6.57 7.44 -18.23
N GLU A 11 7.31 6.32 -18.18
CA GLU A 11 6.70 4.99 -18.06
C GLU A 11 5.87 4.85 -16.78
N ALA A 12 6.39 5.32 -15.64
CA ALA A 12 5.65 5.30 -14.38
C ALA A 12 4.35 6.12 -14.45
N THR A 13 4.38 7.28 -15.13
CA THR A 13 3.19 8.12 -15.35
C THR A 13 2.17 7.44 -16.24
N ILE A 14 2.61 6.79 -17.32
CA ILE A 14 1.75 6.00 -18.21
C ILE A 14 1.10 4.87 -17.41
N GLU A 15 1.86 4.10 -16.65
CA GLU A 15 1.34 2.95 -15.92
C GLU A 15 0.34 3.36 -14.82
N LEU A 16 0.60 4.46 -14.10
CA LEU A 16 -0.34 5.01 -13.12
C LEU A 16 -1.64 5.53 -13.76
N SER A 17 -1.59 6.03 -14.99
CA SER A 17 -2.73 6.65 -15.68
C SER A 17 -3.49 5.70 -16.63
N SER A 18 -2.87 4.59 -17.06
CA SER A 18 -3.47 3.64 -18.01
C SER A 18 -4.55 2.76 -17.39
N GLN A 19 -4.55 2.62 -16.06
CA GLN A 19 -5.46 1.72 -15.38
C GLN A 19 -6.88 2.27 -15.37
N LYS A 20 -7.81 1.49 -15.92
CA LYS A 20 -9.26 1.77 -15.83
C LYS A 20 -9.77 1.81 -14.38
N TYR A 21 -9.13 1.04 -13.50
CA TYR A 21 -9.45 0.97 -12.07
C TYR A 21 -8.15 0.96 -11.27
N PRO A 22 -7.54 2.13 -11.03
CA PRO A 22 -6.28 2.20 -10.29
C PRO A 22 -6.49 1.68 -8.86
N THR A 23 -5.64 0.76 -8.44
CA THR A 23 -5.64 0.26 -7.05
C THR A 23 -4.44 0.80 -6.31
N ILE A 24 -4.63 1.17 -5.04
CA ILE A 24 -3.54 1.68 -4.20
C ILE A 24 -2.42 0.63 -4.00
N ALA A 25 -2.77 -0.66 -4.10
CA ALA A 25 -1.80 -1.77 -4.09
C ALA A 25 -0.90 -1.75 -5.33
N HIS A 26 -1.46 -1.49 -6.52
CA HIS A 26 -0.68 -1.33 -7.74
C HIS A 26 0.18 -0.07 -7.70
N SER A 27 -0.40 1.06 -7.26
CA SER A 27 0.34 2.32 -7.12
C SER A 27 1.58 2.15 -6.22
N ARG A 28 1.53 1.31 -5.18
CA ARG A 28 2.71 1.00 -4.36
C ARG A 28 3.87 0.48 -5.20
N VAL A 29 3.62 -0.45 -6.12
CA VAL A 29 4.67 -1.06 -6.96
C VAL A 29 5.39 0.03 -7.75
N ILE A 30 4.62 0.92 -8.39
CA ILE A 30 5.17 2.00 -9.22
C ILE A 30 5.92 3.02 -8.36
N LEU A 31 5.37 3.39 -7.19
CA LEU A 31 6.04 4.29 -6.25
C LEU A 31 7.35 3.71 -5.73
N LEU A 32 7.41 2.41 -5.40
CA LEU A 32 8.64 1.76 -4.99
C LEU A 32 9.69 1.72 -6.12
N ALA A 33 9.26 1.54 -7.37
CA ALA A 33 10.15 1.63 -8.52
C ALA A 33 10.74 3.04 -8.67
N ILE A 34 9.89 4.07 -8.63
CA ILE A 34 10.34 5.48 -8.64
C ILE A 34 11.32 5.77 -7.51
N LYS A 35 11.01 5.32 -6.28
CA LYS A 35 11.89 5.49 -5.12
C LYS A 35 13.27 4.90 -5.38
N LYS A 36 13.30 3.66 -5.89
CA LYS A 36 14.55 2.97 -6.22
C LYS A 36 15.35 3.71 -7.28
N ASP A 37 14.69 4.23 -8.31
CA ASP A 37 15.34 5.01 -9.37
C ASP A 37 15.90 6.36 -8.86
N LEU A 38 15.23 6.99 -7.87
CA LEU A 38 15.70 8.21 -7.20
C LEU A 38 16.85 7.96 -6.22
N GLU A 39 16.99 6.74 -5.70
CA GLU A 39 18.07 6.34 -4.78
C GLU A 39 19.34 5.86 -5.53
N ILE A 40 19.27 5.71 -6.86
CA ILE A 40 20.46 5.43 -7.69
C ILE A 40 21.43 6.60 -7.59
N ASN A 41 22.71 6.29 -7.47
CA ASN A 41 23.76 7.29 -7.42
C ASN A 41 24.13 7.78 -8.83
N TYR A 42 23.95 9.08 -9.09
CA TYR A 42 24.27 9.75 -10.36
C TYR A 42 25.59 10.52 -10.30
N ASP A 43 26.59 10.05 -9.53
CA ASP A 43 27.90 10.67 -9.26
C ASP A 43 28.62 11.35 -10.45
N ASN A 44 28.31 10.97 -11.69
CA ASN A 44 28.93 11.51 -12.90
C ASN A 44 28.26 12.80 -13.45
N ASP A 45 27.06 13.18 -12.98
CA ASP A 45 26.34 14.37 -13.43
C ASP A 45 25.89 15.23 -12.24
N TYR A 46 26.65 16.30 -11.96
CA TYR A 46 26.41 17.21 -10.85
C TYR A 46 25.04 17.92 -10.94
N LEU A 47 24.59 18.26 -12.14
CA LEU A 47 23.32 18.96 -12.34
C LEU A 47 22.14 18.02 -12.10
N LEU A 48 22.24 16.77 -12.58
CA LEU A 48 21.23 15.75 -12.36
C LEU A 48 21.11 15.39 -10.87
N ASN A 49 22.22 15.34 -10.14
CA ASN A 49 22.22 15.04 -8.72
C ASN A 49 21.39 16.02 -7.87
N ASP A 50 21.47 17.33 -8.14
CA ASP A 50 20.70 18.31 -7.38
C ASP A 50 19.19 18.20 -7.66
N VAL A 51 18.83 17.90 -8.91
CA VAL A 51 17.44 17.66 -9.32
C VAL A 51 16.91 16.38 -8.66
N VAL A 52 17.66 15.28 -8.73
CA VAL A 52 17.29 13.99 -8.13
C VAL A 52 17.11 14.11 -6.63
N LYS A 53 18.03 14.79 -5.92
CA LYS A 53 17.89 15.05 -4.48
C LYS A 53 16.61 15.81 -4.16
N THR A 54 16.30 16.85 -4.93
CA THR A 54 15.08 17.64 -4.75
C THR A 54 13.83 16.79 -5.00
N MET A 55 13.85 15.96 -6.04
CA MET A 55 12.76 15.02 -6.35
C MET A 55 12.58 13.96 -5.27
N LEU A 56 13.67 13.40 -4.73
CA LEU A 56 13.63 12.41 -3.64
C LEU A 56 13.01 12.99 -2.37
N VAL A 57 13.38 14.22 -2.00
CA VAL A 57 12.77 14.93 -0.85
C VAL A 57 11.25 15.04 -1.05
N LYS A 58 10.82 15.52 -2.22
CA LYS A 58 9.39 15.66 -2.52
C LYS A 58 8.67 14.32 -2.62
N PHE A 59 9.31 13.32 -3.21
CA PHE A 59 8.77 11.98 -3.27
C PHE A 59 8.48 11.44 -1.87
N ASN A 60 9.45 11.54 -0.94
CA ASN A 60 9.29 11.07 0.44
C ASN A 60 8.15 11.82 1.16
N GLU A 61 8.05 13.15 1.03
CA GLU A 61 6.95 13.93 1.62
C GLU A 61 5.55 13.42 1.21
N TYR A 62 5.39 12.96 -0.03
CA TYR A 62 4.13 12.38 -0.52
C TYR A 62 3.99 10.91 -0.16
N TYR A 63 5.08 10.14 -0.29
CA TYR A 63 5.11 8.71 -0.06
C TYR A 63 4.83 8.37 1.40
N ASP A 64 5.40 9.10 2.37
CA ASP A 64 5.21 8.86 3.80
C ASP A 64 3.72 8.89 4.20
N LYS A 65 2.91 9.74 3.55
CA LYS A 65 1.47 9.84 3.79
C LYS A 65 0.69 8.65 3.24
N LEU A 66 1.22 7.98 2.23
CA LEU A 66 0.60 6.86 1.52
C LEU A 66 1.21 5.51 1.90
N GLU A 67 2.34 5.51 2.62
CA GLU A 67 3.13 4.32 2.86
C GLU A 67 2.31 3.25 3.57
N GLU A 68 1.69 3.58 4.71
CA GLU A 68 0.93 2.63 5.51
C GLU A 68 -0.25 2.03 4.74
N THR A 69 -1.08 2.89 4.12
CA THR A 69 -2.28 2.46 3.39
C THR A 69 -1.93 1.63 2.16
N SER A 70 -0.91 2.05 1.40
CA SER A 70 -0.43 1.31 0.24
C SER A 70 0.24 -0.01 0.64
N HIS A 71 0.96 -0.06 1.77
CA HIS A 71 1.59 -1.25 2.32
C HIS A 71 0.55 -2.32 2.65
N ILE A 72 -0.48 -1.94 3.42
CA ILE A 72 -1.56 -2.87 3.81
C ILE A 72 -2.29 -3.38 2.57
N ALA A 73 -2.63 -2.50 1.62
CA ALA A 73 -3.30 -2.90 0.39
C ALA A 73 -2.46 -3.87 -0.47
N ALA A 74 -1.15 -3.60 -0.61
CA ALA A 74 -0.25 -4.48 -1.34
C ALA A 74 -0.02 -5.83 -0.65
N PHE A 75 -0.08 -5.86 0.70
CA PHE A 75 -0.01 -7.12 1.44
C PHE A 75 -1.27 -7.98 1.23
N LEU A 76 -2.43 -7.35 1.19
CA LEU A 76 -3.72 -8.01 1.00
C LEU A 76 -3.97 -8.43 -0.45
N ASP A 77 -3.21 -7.89 -1.41
CA ASP A 77 -3.24 -8.30 -2.81
C ASP A 77 -2.17 -9.35 -3.11
N PRO A 78 -2.54 -10.63 -3.34
CA PRO A 78 -1.57 -11.70 -3.59
C PRO A 78 -0.69 -11.45 -4.82
N ARG A 79 -1.16 -10.63 -5.78
CA ARG A 79 -0.41 -10.31 -7.00
C ARG A 79 0.83 -9.48 -6.70
N TYR A 80 0.75 -8.61 -5.70
CA TYR A 80 1.80 -7.62 -5.39
C TYR A 80 2.69 -8.01 -4.22
N LYS A 81 2.25 -8.99 -3.41
CA LYS A 81 2.97 -9.44 -2.22
C LYS A 81 4.43 -9.85 -2.45
N LYS A 82 4.80 -10.37 -3.64
CA LYS A 82 6.20 -10.71 -3.95
C LYS A 82 7.04 -9.51 -4.39
N TYR A 83 6.44 -8.50 -4.98
CA TYR A 83 7.15 -7.36 -5.58
C TYR A 83 7.35 -6.21 -4.58
N CYS A 84 6.42 -6.03 -3.65
CA CYS A 84 6.43 -4.89 -2.74
C CYS A 84 7.26 -5.08 -1.46
N PHE A 85 7.69 -6.31 -1.16
CA PHE A 85 8.37 -6.65 0.09
C PHE A 85 9.64 -7.52 -0.07
N PRO A 86 10.43 -7.42 -1.15
CA PRO A 86 11.56 -8.34 -1.38
C PRO A 86 12.68 -8.20 -0.34
N GLU A 87 12.85 -7.01 0.23
CA GLU A 87 13.93 -6.67 1.15
C GLU A 87 13.47 -6.55 2.61
N MET A 88 12.17 -6.72 2.87
CA MET A 88 11.59 -6.60 4.20
C MET A 88 11.49 -7.96 4.89
N ILE A 89 11.77 -8.00 6.19
CA ILE A 89 11.53 -9.21 6.98
C ILE A 89 10.04 -9.35 7.31
N SER A 90 9.58 -10.59 7.53
CA SER A 90 8.17 -10.89 7.84
C SER A 90 7.58 -10.05 8.98
N TYR A 91 8.40 -9.66 9.96
CA TYR A 91 7.99 -8.79 11.06
C TYR A 91 7.60 -7.38 10.57
N GLU A 92 8.46 -6.75 9.76
CA GLU A 92 8.23 -5.41 9.20
C GLU A 92 7.00 -5.40 8.28
N ILE A 93 6.84 -6.45 7.48
CA ILE A 93 5.68 -6.60 6.59
C ILE A 93 4.38 -6.63 7.42
N GLN A 94 4.38 -7.31 8.57
CA GLN A 94 3.18 -7.50 9.39
C GLN A 94 2.88 -6.34 10.35
N LEU A 95 3.88 -5.53 10.68
CA LEU A 95 3.76 -4.48 11.70
C LEU A 95 2.61 -3.49 11.43
N PRO A 96 2.46 -2.90 10.23
CA PRO A 96 1.37 -1.96 9.96
C PRO A 96 -0.01 -2.61 10.09
N ILE A 97 -0.12 -3.88 9.68
CA ILE A 97 -1.37 -4.63 9.71
C ILE A 97 -1.77 -4.93 11.16
N ARG A 98 -0.80 -5.34 11.99
CA ARG A 98 -1.04 -5.59 13.42
C ARG A 98 -1.45 -4.32 14.13
N SER A 99 -0.76 -3.21 13.90
CA SER A 99 -1.09 -1.92 14.51
C SER A 99 -2.53 -1.51 14.18
N LEU A 100 -2.94 -1.60 12.91
CA LEU A 100 -4.30 -1.28 12.51
C LEU A 100 -5.34 -2.21 13.14
N LEU A 101 -5.06 -3.51 13.23
CA LEU A 101 -5.94 -4.48 13.88
C LEU A 101 -6.09 -4.23 15.39
N GLU A 102 -5.00 -3.89 16.08
CA GLU A 102 -5.01 -3.53 17.50
C GLU A 102 -5.83 -2.26 17.75
N GLN A 103 -5.68 -1.24 16.91
CA GLN A 103 -6.50 -0.02 16.96
C GLN A 103 -8.00 -0.34 16.79
N GLN A 104 -8.36 -1.23 15.88
CA GLN A 104 -9.75 -1.65 15.69
C GLN A 104 -10.30 -2.44 16.88
N GLN A 105 -9.49 -3.27 17.53
CA GLN A 105 -9.93 -4.01 18.73
C GLN A 105 -10.21 -3.09 19.92
N GLN A 106 -9.45 -1.99 20.05
CA GLN A 106 -9.66 -0.99 21.10
C GLN A 106 -10.93 -0.14 20.89
N GLN A 107 -11.46 -0.07 19.66
CA GLN A 107 -12.68 0.67 19.32
C GLN A 107 -13.98 -0.09 19.70
N GLY A 108 -13.88 -1.28 20.30
CA GLY A 108 -15.02 -2.11 20.69
C GLY A 108 -15.55 -2.99 19.55
N VAL A 109 -16.28 -4.05 19.90
CA VAL A 109 -16.81 -5.01 18.91
C VAL A 109 -17.85 -4.31 18.03
N PRO A 110 -17.67 -4.27 16.69
CA PRO A 110 -18.70 -3.72 15.82
C PRO A 110 -19.96 -4.59 15.90
N ILE A 111 -21.06 -4.02 16.38
CA ILE A 111 -22.39 -4.66 16.37
C ILE A 111 -22.92 -4.57 14.94
N ILE A 112 -23.00 -5.70 14.23
CA ILE A 112 -23.48 -5.76 12.86
C ILE A 112 -24.92 -6.32 12.86
N SER A 113 -25.89 -5.52 12.37
CA SER A 113 -27.27 -5.98 12.19
C SER A 113 -27.35 -7.09 11.14
N THR A 114 -28.03 -8.18 11.48
CA THR A 114 -28.23 -9.39 10.67
C THR A 114 -28.85 -9.15 9.29
N LYS A 115 -29.60 -8.04 9.12
CA LYS A 115 -30.22 -7.66 7.83
C LYS A 115 -29.20 -7.27 6.76
N LYS A 116 -27.95 -6.94 7.14
CA LYS A 116 -26.85 -6.59 6.22
C LYS A 116 -25.73 -7.63 6.15
N VAL A 117 -25.87 -8.77 6.81
CA VAL A 117 -24.79 -9.77 6.92
C VAL A 117 -24.88 -10.79 5.78
N SER A 118 -23.80 -10.95 5.03
CA SER A 118 -23.72 -11.95 3.94
C SER A 118 -23.89 -13.38 4.48
N SER A 119 -24.38 -14.28 3.64
CA SER A 119 -24.54 -15.70 4.00
C SER A 119 -23.22 -16.38 4.40
N PHE A 120 -22.09 -15.88 3.90
CA PHE A 120 -20.75 -16.32 4.30
C PHE A 120 -20.44 -15.95 5.75
N LEU A 121 -20.68 -14.69 6.15
CA LEU A 121 -20.44 -14.24 7.53
C LEU A 121 -21.39 -14.91 8.52
N LYS A 122 -22.64 -15.19 8.12
CA LYS A 122 -23.59 -15.98 8.92
C LYS A 122 -23.06 -17.40 9.19
N LYS A 123 -22.36 -18.01 8.24
CA LYS A 123 -21.74 -19.34 8.40
C LYS A 123 -20.50 -19.34 9.31
N LEU A 124 -19.87 -18.18 9.51
CA LEU A 124 -18.72 -18.00 10.40
C LEU A 124 -19.12 -17.70 11.86
N LYS A 125 -20.43 -17.64 12.14
CA LYS A 125 -20.98 -17.43 13.49
C LYS A 125 -20.53 -18.58 14.40
N GLY A 126 -19.60 -18.29 15.32
CA GLY A 126 -18.95 -19.26 16.22
C GLY A 126 -17.42 -19.28 16.14
N THR A 127 -16.81 -18.72 15.09
CA THR A 127 -15.34 -18.67 14.90
C THR A 127 -14.73 -17.27 15.04
N THR A 128 -15.54 -16.22 15.15
CA THR A 128 -15.09 -14.82 15.19
C THR A 128 -15.64 -14.07 16.40
N SER A 129 -14.87 -13.13 16.94
CA SER A 129 -15.20 -12.23 18.06
C SER A 129 -16.31 -11.21 17.77
N VAL A 130 -17.09 -11.40 16.69
CA VAL A 130 -18.12 -10.48 16.21
C VAL A 130 -19.47 -10.91 16.77
N ILE A 131 -20.13 -10.02 17.51
CA ILE A 131 -21.48 -10.24 18.04
C ILE A 131 -22.48 -9.91 16.93
N ILE A 132 -23.19 -10.93 16.45
CA ILE A 132 -24.27 -10.80 15.48
C ILE A 132 -25.60 -10.82 16.26
N ASN A 133 -26.23 -9.66 16.44
CA ASN A 133 -27.56 -9.58 17.03
C ASN A 133 -28.58 -10.18 16.07
N GLU A 134 -29.21 -11.27 16.50
CA GLU A 134 -30.45 -11.74 15.89
C GLU A 134 -31.50 -10.71 16.25
N ASP A 135 -32.00 -10.01 15.24
CA ASP A 135 -33.20 -9.20 15.42
C ASP A 135 -34.32 -10.25 15.61
N ASP A 136 -34.88 -10.35 16.81
CA ASP A 136 -36.02 -11.23 17.10
C ASP A 136 -37.17 -10.86 16.14
N GLU A 137 -37.45 -11.74 15.17
CA GLU A 137 -38.69 -11.76 14.38
C GLU A 137 -39.53 -12.96 14.79
#